data_AF-A0A2V2BZG0-F1
#
_entry.id   AF-A0A2V2BZG0-F1
#
_cell.length_a   1.000
_cell.length_b   1.000
_cell.length_c   1.000
_cell.angle_alpha   90.00
_cell.angle_beta   90.00
_cell.angle_gamma   90.00
#
_symmetry.space_group_name_H-M   'P 1'
#
loop_
_entity.id
_entity.type
_entity.pdbx_description
1 polymer ?
#
loop_
_entity_poly.entity_id
_entity_poly.type
_entity_poly.pdbx_seq_one_letter_code
_entity_poly.pdbx_strand_id
1 'polypeptide(L)'
;MYFSAVLASADTFFFLAPSGEQNVNDAGLWKRFSSYYNGGDDWEFYVFPEGSDNRIELDKGNHRAGAIDADQSQGITADSDVIINRYKLGEVQSDGSVAFGGSTIEPKSLVFTDSFTARNMYVRINDRVNVNFADAEEININLASINLSQIAHTYLAKTTAGRVNINVSGSFTFTCPRNQSGCNLDVGAYDGFIDSVSADSFNMRENVLDLTVNMYVYKADFASTRITNTLEGGKTSLVLNVGKLDPLESAIYSLGTARKNAGDAITVDFGMVDPGSLSAGEYKIVSIDEWSEGFAKSGLSDFDLRADIFDANGIEHSFAWDGQNLTLTVVPEPAAFAAAFGALALVLAARRRMKQF
;
A
#
# COMPACT_ATOMS: atom_id res chain seq x y z
N MET A 1 10.43 -2.87 42.00
CA MET A 1 10.73 -1.73 41.11
C MET A 1 10.52 -2.21 39.69
N TYR A 2 9.36 -1.91 39.10
CA TYR A 2 9.16 -2.06 37.66
C TYR A 2 9.20 -0.65 37.09
N PHE A 3 10.31 -0.32 36.43
CA PHE A 3 10.38 0.84 35.56
C PHE A 3 9.48 0.53 34.36
N SER A 4 8.23 1.00 34.39
CA SER A 4 7.50 1.22 33.14
C SER A 4 8.17 2.43 32.52
N ALA A 5 8.91 2.21 31.45
CA ALA A 5 9.54 3.28 30.74
C ALA A 5 8.41 4.10 30.08
N VAL A 6 8.03 5.23 30.70
CA VAL A 6 7.38 6.35 30.01
C VAL A 6 8.43 6.93 29.07
N LEU A 7 8.73 6.18 28.01
CA LEU A 7 9.55 6.67 26.92
C LEU A 7 8.59 7.43 26.03
N ALA A 8 8.58 8.75 26.20
CA ALA A 8 8.27 9.64 25.12
C ALA A 8 9.22 9.26 23.96
N SER A 9 8.75 8.43 23.02
CA SER A 9 9.27 8.56 21.68
C SER A 9 8.87 9.94 21.17
N ALA A 10 9.71 10.53 20.33
CA ALA A 10 9.50 11.81 19.65
C ALA A 10 8.02 12.12 19.34
N ASP A 11 7.62 13.38 19.59
CA ASP A 11 6.31 14.00 19.38
C ASP A 11 5.20 13.11 18.76
N THR A 12 4.36 12.51 19.60
CA THR A 12 3.21 11.72 19.17
C THR A 12 1.96 12.58 19.00
N PHE A 13 1.28 12.44 17.86
CA PHE A 13 0.02 13.11 17.55
C PHE A 13 -1.10 12.10 17.33
N PHE A 14 -2.30 12.46 17.76
CA PHE A 14 -3.51 11.67 17.58
C PHE A 14 -4.53 12.43 16.72
N PHE A 15 -5.14 11.74 15.77
CA PHE A 15 -6.13 12.31 14.86
C PHE A 15 -7.51 12.32 15.51
N LEU A 16 -7.92 13.46 16.07
CA LEU A 16 -9.26 13.69 16.61
C LEU A 16 -10.19 14.21 15.52
N ALA A 17 -10.54 13.33 14.59
CA ALA A 17 -11.49 13.64 13.55
C ALA A 17 -12.85 12.98 13.82
N PRO A 18 -13.97 13.72 13.70
CA PRO A 18 -15.31 13.17 13.87
C PRO A 18 -15.67 12.21 12.72
N SER A 19 -16.90 11.68 12.75
CA SER A 19 -17.38 10.82 11.67
C SER A 19 -17.48 11.57 10.33
N GLY A 20 -17.45 10.81 9.24
CA GLY A 20 -17.50 11.33 7.87
C GLY A 20 -16.13 11.41 7.20
N GLU A 21 -16.06 12.17 6.12
CA GLU A 21 -14.84 12.43 5.37
C GLU A 21 -14.01 13.52 6.06
N GLN A 22 -12.73 13.23 6.34
CA GLN A 22 -11.87 14.07 7.18
C GLN A 22 -10.54 14.36 6.47
N ASN A 23 -10.17 15.65 6.42
CA ASN A 23 -8.91 16.07 5.80
C ASN A 23 -7.73 15.78 6.73
N VAL A 24 -6.87 14.85 6.34
CA VAL A 24 -5.68 14.46 7.12
C VAL A 24 -4.65 15.59 7.19
N ASN A 25 -4.64 16.50 6.21
CA ASN A 25 -3.75 17.67 6.22
C ASN A 25 -4.29 18.83 7.07
N ASP A 26 -5.48 18.71 7.67
CA ASP A 26 -5.98 19.71 8.63
C ASP A 26 -5.25 19.57 9.97
N ALA A 27 -4.31 20.49 10.23
CA ALA A 27 -3.55 20.54 11.47
C ALA A 27 -4.45 20.69 12.71
N GLY A 28 -5.66 21.25 12.57
CA GLY A 28 -6.63 21.39 13.65
C GLY A 28 -7.17 20.07 14.19
N LEU A 29 -7.14 19.00 13.38
CA LEU A 29 -7.60 17.66 13.75
C LEU A 29 -6.52 16.85 14.47
N TRP A 30 -5.25 17.25 14.40
CA TRP A 30 -4.16 16.59 15.10
C TRP A 30 -3.99 17.17 16.50
N LYS A 31 -3.86 16.30 17.51
CA LYS A 31 -3.54 16.68 18.88
C LYS A 31 -2.27 16.00 19.36
N ARG A 32 -1.32 16.79 19.82
CA ARG A 32 -0.10 16.30 20.48
C ARG A 32 -0.46 15.70 21.83
N PHE A 33 0.16 14.58 22.16
CA PHE A 33 0.07 13.98 23.49
C PHE A 33 1.21 14.42 24.41
N SER A 34 0.88 14.78 25.66
CA SER A 34 1.85 15.01 26.76
C SER A 34 2.35 13.69 27.34
N SER A 35 1.49 12.68 27.36
CA SER A 35 1.79 11.32 27.81
C SER A 35 1.03 10.29 26.98
N TYR A 36 1.67 9.14 26.77
CA TYR A 36 1.15 8.07 25.93
C TYR A 36 1.43 6.71 26.55
N TYR A 37 0.42 5.85 26.58
CA TYR A 37 0.52 4.47 27.02
C TYR A 37 0.17 3.51 25.88
N ASN A 38 1.17 2.73 25.46
CA ASN A 38 1.07 1.78 24.34
C ASN A 38 0.57 0.38 24.76
N GLY A 39 0.29 0.14 26.05
CA GLY A 39 -0.21 -1.15 26.55
C GLY A 39 -1.75 -1.22 26.62
N GLY A 40 -2.31 -2.41 26.82
CA GLY A 40 -3.76 -2.65 26.96
C GLY A 40 -4.45 -3.15 25.68
N ASP A 41 -5.78 -3.34 25.74
CA ASP A 41 -6.62 -3.60 24.57
C ASP A 41 -6.53 -2.40 23.61
N ASP A 42 -6.26 -2.71 22.37
CA ASP A 42 -6.05 -1.77 21.30
C ASP A 42 -7.29 -1.61 20.41
N TRP A 43 -8.42 -2.26 20.75
CA TRP A 43 -9.70 -2.04 20.08
C TRP A 43 -10.29 -0.65 20.29
N GLU A 44 -10.00 0.04 21.40
CA GLU A 44 -10.43 1.42 21.62
C GLU A 44 -9.29 2.22 22.21
N PHE A 45 -9.03 3.40 21.66
CA PHE A 45 -8.06 4.33 22.22
C PHE A 45 -8.75 5.32 23.15
N TYR A 46 -8.27 5.43 24.39
CA TYR A 46 -8.84 6.35 25.37
C TYR A 46 -8.04 7.65 25.36
N VAL A 47 -8.69 8.73 24.95
CA VAL A 47 -8.08 10.05 24.85
C VAL A 47 -8.47 10.86 26.07
N PHE A 48 -7.47 11.25 26.85
CA PHE A 48 -7.63 11.96 28.10
C PHE A 48 -7.41 13.46 27.92
N PRO A 49 -8.15 14.31 28.65
CA PRO A 49 -7.85 15.74 28.72
C PRO A 49 -6.54 15.98 29.48
N GLU A 50 -5.88 17.10 29.20
CA GLU A 50 -4.64 17.49 29.88
C GLU A 50 -4.81 17.53 31.41
N GLY A 51 -3.73 17.23 32.14
CA GLY A 51 -3.70 17.27 33.60
C GLY A 51 -4.29 16.02 34.26
N SER A 52 -4.77 15.07 33.46
CA SER A 52 -5.21 13.75 33.91
C SER A 52 -4.21 12.63 33.58
N ASP A 53 -2.96 12.97 33.22
CA ASP A 53 -1.89 12.04 32.85
C ASP A 53 -1.68 10.93 33.88
N ASN A 54 -1.70 11.28 35.17
CA ASN A 54 -1.59 10.30 36.26
C ASN A 54 -2.71 9.25 36.24
N ARG A 55 -3.89 9.57 35.66
CA ARG A 55 -5.03 8.65 35.53
C ARG A 55 -4.79 7.57 34.47
N ILE A 56 -4.04 7.88 33.41
CA ILE A 56 -3.68 6.90 32.37
C ILE A 56 -3.01 5.67 33.02
N GLU A 57 -2.11 5.93 33.96
CA GLU A 57 -1.43 4.87 34.72
C GLU A 57 -2.16 4.43 35.98
N LEU A 58 -3.12 5.16 36.54
CA LEU A 58 -3.82 4.75 37.77
C LEU A 58 -5.04 3.88 37.49
N ASP A 59 -5.76 4.13 36.40
CA ASP A 59 -6.93 3.35 35.98
C ASP A 59 -6.51 2.11 35.14
N LYS A 60 -5.38 1.47 35.50
CA LYS A 60 -4.72 0.38 34.75
C LYS A 60 -5.67 -0.76 34.41
N GLY A 61 -5.56 -1.24 33.17
CA GLY A 61 -5.70 -2.66 32.91
C GLY A 61 -6.19 -3.03 31.52
N ASN A 62 -7.00 -2.17 30.89
CA ASN A 62 -7.78 -2.64 29.76
C ASN A 62 -7.48 -1.96 28.44
N HIS A 63 -6.92 -0.76 28.32
CA HIS A 63 -6.89 -0.06 27.02
C HIS A 63 -5.64 0.78 26.75
N ARG A 64 -5.31 0.98 25.47
CA ARG A 64 -4.34 1.99 25.00
C ARG A 64 -4.88 3.41 25.22
N ALA A 65 -3.99 4.36 25.55
CA ALA A 65 -4.42 5.70 25.96
C ALA A 65 -3.36 6.79 25.74
N GLY A 66 -3.80 8.06 25.76
CA GLY A 66 -2.93 9.23 25.74
C GLY A 66 -3.63 10.50 26.24
N ALA A 67 -2.89 11.39 26.91
CA ALA A 67 -3.39 12.69 27.37
C ALA A 67 -3.00 13.78 26.39
N ILE A 68 -3.95 14.64 26.03
CA ILE A 68 -3.73 15.80 25.14
C ILE A 68 -2.90 16.84 25.90
N ASP A 69 -1.83 17.33 25.28
CA ASP A 69 -0.97 18.42 25.80
C ASP A 69 -1.72 19.78 25.78
N ALA A 70 -1.57 20.68 26.76
CA ALA A 70 -2.05 22.05 26.58
C ALA A 70 -1.30 22.75 25.45
N ASP A 71 -0.01 22.45 25.31
CA ASP A 71 0.83 23.08 24.31
C ASP A 71 0.70 22.36 22.97
N GLN A 72 -0.23 22.87 22.16
CA GLN A 72 -0.47 22.45 20.78
C GLN A 72 0.28 23.33 19.76
N SER A 73 1.33 24.06 20.18
CA SER A 73 2.09 24.94 19.28
C SER A 73 2.97 24.20 18.29
N GLN A 74 3.30 22.94 18.57
CA GLN A 74 4.10 22.10 17.68
C GLN A 74 3.24 21.43 16.62
N GLY A 75 3.68 21.48 15.37
CA GLY A 75 3.10 20.73 14.26
C GLY A 75 3.75 19.35 14.10
N ILE A 76 3.14 18.50 13.28
CA ILE A 76 3.70 17.21 12.86
C ILE A 76 4.98 17.46 12.07
N THR A 77 6.02 16.68 12.36
CA THR A 77 7.30 16.68 11.66
C THR A 77 7.65 15.28 11.16
N ALA A 78 8.73 15.15 10.38
CA ALA A 78 9.24 13.87 9.92
C ALA A 78 9.69 12.93 11.07
N ASP A 79 9.88 13.45 12.28
CA ASP A 79 10.24 12.67 13.48
C ASP A 79 9.02 12.27 14.33
N SER A 80 7.83 12.80 14.01
CA SER A 80 6.61 12.59 14.78
C SER A 80 5.97 11.23 14.51
N ASP A 81 5.44 10.58 15.56
CA ASP A 81 4.55 9.43 15.40
C ASP A 81 3.09 9.91 15.31
N VAL A 82 2.32 9.38 14.38
CA VAL A 82 0.91 9.78 14.19
C VAL A 82 -0.01 8.58 14.33
N ILE A 83 -1.12 8.77 15.04
CA ILE A 83 -2.09 7.72 15.38
C ILE A 83 -3.46 8.12 14.84
N ILE A 84 -4.04 7.23 14.03
CA ILE A 84 -5.44 7.26 13.63
C ILE A 84 -6.09 6.00 14.19
N ASN A 85 -6.92 6.15 15.22
CA ASN A 85 -7.58 5.02 15.85
C ASN A 85 -9.06 5.34 16.08
N ARG A 86 -9.88 4.31 16.29
CA ARG A 86 -11.14 4.50 16.98
C ARG A 86 -10.90 4.90 18.44
N TYR A 87 -11.69 5.83 18.94
CA TYR A 87 -11.42 6.41 20.25
C TYR A 87 -12.65 6.78 21.06
N LYS A 88 -12.44 6.92 22.36
CA LYS A 88 -13.34 7.55 23.31
C LYS A 88 -12.67 8.77 23.91
N LEU A 89 -13.37 9.89 23.90
CA LEU A 89 -12.90 11.13 24.50
C LEU A 89 -13.36 11.18 25.97
N GLY A 90 -12.42 11.45 26.86
CA GLY A 90 -12.65 11.64 28.28
C GLY A 90 -12.97 13.09 28.63
N GLU A 91 -13.85 13.30 29.60
CA GLU A 91 -14.18 14.61 30.17
C GLU A 91 -13.85 14.64 31.66
N VAL A 92 -13.13 15.68 32.12
CA VAL A 92 -12.84 15.88 33.54
C VAL A 92 -14.12 16.20 34.29
N GLN A 93 -14.36 15.46 35.37
CA GLN A 93 -15.48 15.64 36.28
C GLN A 93 -15.10 16.55 37.45
N SER A 94 -16.10 17.04 38.19
CA SER A 94 -15.89 17.95 39.32
C SER A 94 -15.08 17.34 40.48
N ASP A 95 -15.03 16.01 40.57
CA ASP A 95 -14.24 15.26 41.56
C ASP A 95 -12.80 14.92 41.07
N GLY A 96 -12.41 15.41 39.88
CA GLY A 96 -11.11 15.12 39.26
C GLY A 96 -11.02 13.74 38.60
N SER A 97 -12.12 12.99 38.50
CA SER A 97 -12.20 11.80 37.66
C SER A 97 -12.40 12.14 36.19
N VAL A 98 -12.17 11.16 35.30
CA VAL A 98 -12.44 11.29 33.87
C VAL A 98 -13.57 10.35 33.52
N ALA A 99 -14.67 10.89 32.99
CA ALA A 99 -15.78 10.11 32.46
C ALA A 99 -15.64 9.99 30.94
N PHE A 100 -15.90 8.80 30.41
CA PHE A 100 -15.94 8.57 28.97
C PHE A 100 -17.39 8.50 28.52
N GLY A 101 -17.70 9.17 27.41
CA GLY A 101 -19.01 9.06 26.77
C GLY A 101 -19.29 7.63 26.31
N GLY A 102 -20.57 7.33 26.04
CA GLY A 102 -21.00 6.01 25.58
C GLY A 102 -20.70 5.72 24.10
N SER A 103 -20.37 6.74 23.30
CA SER A 103 -20.14 6.64 21.86
C SER A 103 -18.65 6.55 21.52
N THR A 104 -18.28 5.56 20.72
CA THR A 104 -16.95 5.43 20.12
C THR A 104 -16.91 6.17 18.78
N ILE A 105 -15.87 6.98 18.55
CA ILE A 105 -15.64 7.71 17.30
C ILE A 105 -14.68 6.90 16.43
N GLU A 106 -14.97 6.81 15.13
CA GLU A 106 -14.19 6.02 14.17
C GLU A 106 -13.91 6.83 12.90
N PRO A 107 -12.66 7.29 12.67
CA PRO A 107 -12.26 7.96 11.43
C PRO A 107 -12.15 6.95 10.27
N LYS A 108 -13.25 6.77 9.51
CA LYS A 108 -13.32 5.76 8.43
C LYS A 108 -13.03 6.30 7.04
N SER A 109 -13.09 7.60 6.83
CA SER A 109 -12.85 8.23 5.53
C SER A 109 -11.86 9.37 5.70
N LEU A 110 -10.66 9.14 5.17
CA LEU A 110 -9.49 9.99 5.32
C LEU A 110 -9.18 10.59 3.95
N VAL A 111 -8.91 11.88 3.87
CA VAL A 111 -8.56 12.55 2.62
C VAL A 111 -7.23 13.26 2.78
N PHE A 112 -6.28 12.92 1.93
CA PHE A 112 -5.08 13.71 1.73
C PHE A 112 -5.36 14.75 0.64
N THR A 113 -5.20 16.02 1.01
CA THR A 113 -5.33 17.19 0.11
C THR A 113 -3.96 17.79 -0.23
N ASP A 114 -2.90 17.35 0.45
CA ASP A 114 -1.52 17.73 0.21
C ASP A 114 -0.58 16.58 0.65
N SER A 115 0.70 16.68 0.31
CA SER A 115 1.76 15.78 0.79
C SER A 115 1.78 15.70 2.32
N PHE A 116 2.09 14.53 2.85
CA PHE A 116 2.11 14.26 4.28
C PHE A 116 3.41 13.55 4.66
N THR A 117 4.08 14.04 5.70
CA THR A 117 5.34 13.48 6.18
C THR A 117 5.30 13.32 7.69
N ALA A 118 5.60 12.12 8.16
CA ALA A 118 5.73 11.78 9.57
C ALA A 118 6.74 10.63 9.73
N ARG A 119 7.14 10.29 10.95
CA ARG A 119 7.99 9.13 11.19
C ARG A 119 7.19 7.84 11.02
N ASN A 120 6.17 7.65 11.85
CA ASN A 120 5.36 6.44 11.81
C ASN A 120 3.88 6.80 11.75
N MET A 121 3.12 6.08 10.92
CA MET A 121 1.66 6.17 10.90
C MET A 121 1.04 4.87 11.39
N TYR A 122 0.32 4.93 12.50
CA TYR A 122 -0.45 3.83 13.04
C TYR A 122 -1.93 4.04 12.78
N VAL A 123 -2.52 3.22 11.91
CA VAL A 123 -3.96 3.22 11.65
C VAL A 123 -4.57 1.97 12.24
N ARG A 124 -5.57 2.14 13.08
CA ARG A 124 -6.36 1.02 13.62
C ARG A 124 -7.84 1.36 13.67
N ILE A 125 -8.59 0.75 12.78
CA ILE A 125 -10.03 0.99 12.62
C ILE A 125 -10.71 -0.37 12.55
N ASN A 126 -11.81 -0.55 13.28
CA ASN A 126 -12.60 -1.77 13.14
C ASN A 126 -13.32 -1.75 11.79
N ASP A 127 -13.35 -2.89 11.11
CA ASP A 127 -14.05 -3.10 9.83
C ASP A 127 -13.38 -2.43 8.61
N ARG A 128 -13.60 -1.14 8.35
CA ARG A 128 -13.21 -0.53 7.07
C ARG A 128 -12.58 0.85 7.21
N VAL A 129 -11.56 1.14 6.38
CA VAL A 129 -11.02 2.48 6.14
C VAL A 129 -10.94 2.79 4.64
N ASN A 130 -11.35 4.01 4.27
CA ASN A 130 -11.14 4.58 2.94
C ASN A 130 -10.16 5.74 3.07
N VAL A 131 -9.14 5.76 2.23
CA VAL A 131 -8.14 6.81 2.11
C VAL A 131 -8.23 7.35 0.69
N ASN A 132 -8.53 8.63 0.54
CA ASN A 132 -8.65 9.30 -0.74
C ASN A 132 -7.52 10.31 -0.92
N PHE A 133 -6.99 10.41 -2.15
CA PHE A 133 -6.04 11.45 -2.54
C PHE A 133 -6.75 12.45 -3.46
N ALA A 134 -7.10 13.61 -2.89
CA ALA A 134 -7.90 14.65 -3.52
C ALA A 134 -7.09 15.54 -4.49
N ASP A 135 -7.74 16.55 -5.06
CA ASP A 135 -7.19 17.40 -6.13
C ASP A 135 -5.93 18.14 -5.68
N ALA A 136 -4.80 17.70 -6.23
CA ALA A 136 -3.46 18.25 -6.08
C ALA A 136 -2.62 17.76 -7.25
N GLU A 137 -1.62 18.52 -7.70
CA GLU A 137 -0.74 18.11 -8.80
C GLU A 137 0.00 16.80 -8.45
N GLU A 138 0.51 16.71 -7.23
CA GLU A 138 1.20 15.56 -6.69
C GLU A 138 1.04 15.49 -5.17
N ILE A 139 0.78 14.29 -4.65
CA ILE A 139 0.75 14.00 -3.22
C ILE A 139 1.81 12.94 -2.91
N ASN A 140 2.76 13.30 -2.06
CA ASN A 140 3.78 12.39 -1.54
C ASN A 140 3.47 12.04 -0.08
N ILE A 141 3.36 10.75 0.22
CA ILE A 141 3.26 10.24 1.58
C ILE A 141 4.62 9.68 1.98
N ASN A 142 5.31 10.36 2.90
CA ASN A 142 6.65 9.96 3.33
C ASN A 142 6.63 9.51 4.79
N LEU A 143 6.92 8.23 5.02
CA LEU A 143 6.89 7.60 6.33
C LEU A 143 8.11 6.70 6.51
N ALA A 144 8.59 6.53 7.75
CA ALA A 144 9.49 5.42 8.09
C ALA A 144 8.71 4.11 8.25
N SER A 145 7.49 4.16 8.78
CA SER A 145 6.60 3.00 8.77
C SER A 145 5.12 3.37 8.67
N ILE A 146 4.34 2.49 8.06
CA ILE A 146 2.88 2.52 8.11
C ILE A 146 2.35 1.17 8.59
N ASN A 147 1.49 1.21 9.59
CA ASN A 147 0.86 0.03 10.16
C ASN A 147 -0.66 0.19 10.09
N LEU A 148 -1.27 -0.52 9.14
CA LEU A 148 -2.71 -0.64 9.00
C LEU A 148 -3.15 -1.90 9.74
N SER A 149 -3.73 -1.75 10.93
CA SER A 149 -4.02 -2.90 11.80
C SER A 149 -5.46 -3.03 12.23
N GLN A 150 -5.90 -4.28 12.23
CA GLN A 150 -7.23 -4.77 12.58
C GLN A 150 -8.36 -4.12 11.79
N ILE A 151 -8.07 -3.90 10.52
CA ILE A 151 -8.99 -3.39 9.49
C ILE A 151 -9.29 -4.53 8.53
N ALA A 152 -10.57 -4.89 8.35
CA ALA A 152 -10.97 -5.93 7.41
C ALA A 152 -10.82 -5.47 5.95
N HIS A 153 -11.17 -4.22 5.66
CA HIS A 153 -11.19 -3.64 4.32
C HIS A 153 -10.48 -2.29 4.28
N THR A 154 -9.40 -2.18 3.51
CA THR A 154 -8.65 -0.92 3.34
C THR A 154 -8.60 -0.54 1.87
N TYR A 155 -8.99 0.69 1.55
CA TYR A 155 -8.97 1.21 0.19
C TYR A 155 -8.16 2.50 0.14
N LEU A 156 -7.11 2.55 -0.68
CA LEU A 156 -6.29 3.72 -0.92
C LEU A 156 -6.56 4.18 -2.35
N ALA A 157 -7.45 5.16 -2.54
CA ALA A 157 -7.92 5.59 -3.84
C ALA A 157 -7.31 6.93 -4.25
N LYS A 158 -6.64 6.96 -5.40
CA LYS A 158 -6.35 8.22 -6.10
C LYS A 158 -7.62 8.67 -6.81
N THR A 159 -8.30 9.66 -6.26
CA THR A 159 -9.60 10.11 -6.77
C THR A 159 -9.42 11.20 -7.81
N THR A 160 -8.80 12.31 -7.42
CA THR A 160 -8.63 13.48 -8.30
C THR A 160 -7.19 14.01 -8.33
N ALA A 161 -6.30 13.51 -7.47
CA ALA A 161 -4.88 13.88 -7.52
C ALA A 161 -4.25 13.57 -8.89
N GLY A 162 -3.36 14.43 -9.38
CA GLY A 162 -2.59 14.22 -10.60
C GLY A 162 -1.60 13.06 -10.46
N ARG A 163 -0.85 13.04 -9.35
CA ARG A 163 0.08 11.95 -8.98
C ARG A 163 0.03 11.62 -7.49
N VAL A 164 0.24 10.35 -7.15
CA VAL A 164 0.33 9.87 -5.76
C VAL A 164 1.51 8.93 -5.61
N ASN A 165 2.43 9.27 -4.70
CA ASN A 165 3.57 8.43 -4.36
C ASN A 165 3.54 8.09 -2.86
N ILE A 166 3.62 6.80 -2.52
CA ILE A 166 3.67 6.31 -1.14
C ILE A 166 5.08 5.78 -0.87
N ASN A 167 5.86 6.54 -0.10
CA ASN A 167 7.27 6.28 0.17
C ASN A 167 7.44 5.86 1.64
N VAL A 168 7.70 4.57 1.87
CA VAL A 168 7.94 4.03 3.21
C VAL A 168 9.39 3.59 3.35
N SER A 169 10.21 4.24 4.17
CA SER A 169 11.64 3.87 4.31
C SER A 169 11.88 2.66 5.21
N GLY A 170 10.85 1.87 5.48
CA GLY A 170 10.83 0.80 6.46
C GLY A 170 9.67 -0.14 6.18
N SER A 171 8.78 -0.36 7.15
CA SER A 171 7.72 -1.36 7.01
C SER A 171 6.38 -0.77 6.60
N PHE A 172 5.84 -1.26 5.49
CA PHE A 172 4.42 -1.20 5.15
C PHE A 172 3.75 -2.48 5.65
N THR A 173 2.88 -2.38 6.65
CA THR A 173 2.22 -3.54 7.26
C THR A 173 0.71 -3.43 7.17
N PHE A 174 0.08 -4.48 6.65
CA PHE A 174 -1.37 -4.64 6.67
C PHE A 174 -1.75 -5.87 7.49
N THR A 175 -2.57 -5.65 8.52
CA THR A 175 -3.11 -6.71 9.36
C THR A 175 -4.61 -6.60 9.52
N CYS A 176 -5.37 -7.58 9.05
CA CYS A 176 -6.82 -7.65 9.28
C CYS A 176 -7.17 -8.29 10.63
N PRO A 177 -8.43 -8.33 11.09
CA PRO A 177 -8.79 -9.02 12.34
C PRO A 177 -8.56 -10.54 12.30
N ARG A 178 -8.37 -11.17 13.47
CA ARG A 178 -8.28 -12.64 13.57
C ARG A 178 -9.59 -13.29 13.13
N ASN A 179 -9.51 -14.42 12.44
CA ASN A 179 -10.68 -15.21 11.98
C ASN A 179 -11.65 -14.44 11.07
N GLN A 180 -11.22 -13.33 10.47
CA GLN A 180 -12.00 -12.62 9.47
C GLN A 180 -11.83 -13.30 8.11
N SER A 181 -12.94 -13.44 7.38
CA SER A 181 -12.95 -13.89 5.99
C SER A 181 -13.15 -12.69 5.06
N GLY A 182 -12.57 -12.76 3.86
CA GLY A 182 -12.73 -11.74 2.82
C GLY A 182 -12.03 -10.43 3.13
N CYS A 183 -10.87 -10.46 3.79
CA CYS A 183 -10.13 -9.23 4.06
C CYS A 183 -9.48 -8.71 2.79
N ASN A 184 -9.41 -7.39 2.62
CA ASN A 184 -8.67 -6.82 1.51
C ASN A 184 -7.93 -5.52 1.84
N LEU A 185 -6.83 -5.33 1.12
CA LEU A 185 -6.17 -4.04 0.95
C LEU A 185 -6.08 -3.77 -0.55
N ASP A 186 -6.69 -2.67 -0.97
CA ASP A 186 -6.63 -2.17 -2.33
C ASP A 186 -5.77 -0.92 -2.34
N VAL A 187 -4.64 -0.97 -3.05
CA VAL A 187 -3.76 0.17 -3.27
C VAL A 187 -3.98 0.67 -4.69
N GLY A 188 -4.71 1.77 -4.81
CA GLY A 188 -5.28 2.28 -6.05
C GLY A 188 -6.62 1.64 -6.40
N ALA A 189 -7.13 2.00 -7.57
CA ALA A 189 -8.35 1.46 -8.17
C ALA A 189 -8.19 1.34 -9.68
N TYR A 190 -9.14 0.65 -10.34
CA TYR A 190 -9.18 0.46 -11.79
C TYR A 190 -9.03 1.77 -12.58
N ASP A 191 -9.71 2.83 -12.14
CA ASP A 191 -9.72 4.17 -12.74
C ASP A 191 -8.79 5.17 -12.02
N GLY A 192 -8.05 4.72 -11.02
CA GLY A 192 -7.28 5.55 -10.11
C GLY A 192 -6.00 4.86 -9.63
N PHE A 193 -5.11 4.56 -10.58
CA PHE A 193 -3.82 3.94 -10.29
C PHE A 193 -2.92 4.86 -9.45
N ILE A 194 -2.33 4.32 -8.37
CA ILE A 194 -1.26 5.01 -7.63
C ILE A 194 0.01 5.01 -8.48
N ASP A 195 0.74 6.12 -8.52
CA ASP A 195 1.91 6.26 -9.39
C ASP A 195 3.08 5.41 -8.89
N SER A 196 3.38 5.48 -7.59
CA SER A 196 4.38 4.59 -7.00
C SER A 196 4.10 4.22 -5.55
N VAL A 197 4.51 3.02 -5.17
CA VAL A 197 4.58 2.57 -3.78
C VAL A 197 5.94 1.94 -3.53
N SER A 198 6.65 2.41 -2.51
CA SER A 198 7.93 1.83 -2.12
C SER A 198 8.01 1.51 -0.63
N ALA A 199 8.66 0.41 -0.27
CA ALA A 199 8.90 0.00 1.11
C ALA A 199 10.17 -0.86 1.27
N ASP A 200 10.88 -0.78 2.40
CA ASP A 200 11.89 -1.80 2.71
C ASP A 200 11.23 -3.17 2.91
N SER A 201 10.03 -3.18 3.49
CA SER A 201 9.28 -4.41 3.70
C SER A 201 7.78 -4.21 3.53
N PHE A 202 7.18 -5.02 2.67
CA PHE A 202 5.74 -5.17 2.55
C PHE A 202 5.27 -6.44 3.27
N ASN A 203 4.46 -6.27 4.32
CA ASN A 203 4.08 -7.32 5.25
C ASN A 203 2.56 -7.49 5.34
N MET A 204 2.08 -8.67 4.94
CA MET A 204 0.68 -9.07 5.10
C MET A 204 0.46 -9.84 6.41
N ARG A 205 -0.79 -9.92 6.87
CA ARG A 205 -1.12 -10.74 8.04
C ARG A 205 -0.94 -12.23 7.74
N GLU A 206 -0.32 -12.92 8.70
CA GLU A 206 -0.37 -14.37 8.77
C GLU A 206 -1.51 -14.86 9.67
N ASN A 207 -1.90 -16.12 9.47
CA ASN A 207 -2.94 -16.79 10.25
C ASN A 207 -4.33 -16.14 10.05
N VAL A 208 -4.77 -16.11 8.78
CA VAL A 208 -6.05 -15.51 8.35
C VAL A 208 -6.82 -16.47 7.46
N LEU A 209 -8.15 -16.40 7.46
CA LEU A 209 -8.99 -17.27 6.64
C LEU A 209 -8.83 -16.95 5.16
N ASP A 210 -8.95 -15.67 4.81
CA ASP A 210 -8.79 -15.18 3.44
C ASP A 210 -8.40 -13.70 3.46
N LEU A 211 -7.32 -13.36 2.73
CA LEU A 211 -6.79 -12.01 2.58
C LEU A 211 -6.35 -11.80 1.14
N THR A 212 -6.86 -10.74 0.50
CA THR A 212 -6.46 -10.32 -0.84
C THR A 212 -5.77 -8.96 -0.77
N VAL A 213 -4.65 -8.80 -1.47
CA VAL A 213 -4.07 -7.48 -1.75
C VAL A 213 -4.18 -7.22 -3.24
N ASN A 214 -4.82 -6.12 -3.60
CA ASN A 214 -4.91 -5.64 -4.96
C ASN A 214 -3.99 -4.42 -5.14
N MET A 215 -3.06 -4.52 -6.07
CA MET A 215 -2.13 -3.44 -6.41
C MET A 215 -2.52 -2.88 -7.77
N TYR A 216 -3.21 -1.73 -7.77
CA TYR A 216 -3.45 -0.89 -8.93
C TYR A 216 -2.43 0.26 -8.90
N VAL A 217 -1.18 -0.08 -9.21
CA VAL A 217 -0.06 0.86 -9.13
C VAL A 217 0.76 0.79 -10.40
N TYR A 218 1.28 1.93 -10.88
CA TYR A 218 2.18 1.94 -12.03
C TYR A 218 3.58 1.43 -11.68
N LYS A 219 3.97 1.53 -10.40
CA LYS A 219 5.22 0.95 -9.92
C LYS A 219 5.14 0.56 -8.44
N ALA A 220 5.59 -0.64 -8.11
CA ALA A 220 5.87 -1.08 -6.74
C ALA A 220 7.34 -1.43 -6.60
N ASP A 221 8.00 -0.95 -5.55
CA ASP A 221 9.39 -1.27 -5.25
C ASP A 221 9.58 -1.62 -3.78
N PHE A 222 9.71 -2.91 -3.52
CA PHE A 222 9.92 -3.46 -2.19
C PHE A 222 11.27 -4.12 -2.08
N ALA A 223 12.02 -3.84 -1.01
CA ALA A 223 13.24 -4.60 -0.74
C ALA A 223 12.93 -6.02 -0.24
N SER A 224 11.76 -6.23 0.39
CA SER A 224 11.26 -7.54 0.78
C SER A 224 9.72 -7.59 0.79
N THR A 225 9.16 -8.76 0.48
CA THR A 225 7.71 -8.97 0.44
C THR A 225 7.33 -10.29 1.12
N ARG A 226 6.35 -10.26 2.01
CA ARG A 226 5.82 -11.46 2.67
C ARG A 226 4.35 -11.70 2.29
N ILE A 227 4.13 -12.81 1.59
CA ILE A 227 2.85 -13.28 1.02
C ILE A 227 2.52 -14.68 1.55
N THR A 228 2.85 -14.94 2.82
CA THR A 228 2.68 -16.25 3.47
C THR A 228 1.44 -16.27 4.33
N ASN A 229 0.85 -17.46 4.48
CA ASN A 229 -0.25 -17.70 5.42
C ASN A 229 0.01 -18.98 6.20
N THR A 230 0.03 -18.84 7.53
CA THR A 230 0.33 -19.94 8.45
C THR A 230 -0.92 -20.68 8.94
N LEU A 231 -2.14 -20.22 8.59
CA LEU A 231 -3.38 -20.94 8.90
C LEU A 231 -3.60 -22.08 7.91
N GLU A 232 -3.87 -23.29 8.42
CA GLU A 232 -4.24 -24.42 7.58
C GLU A 232 -5.51 -24.12 6.79
N GLY A 233 -5.44 -24.22 5.45
CA GLY A 233 -6.52 -23.86 4.54
C GLY A 233 -6.79 -22.36 4.41
N GLY A 234 -5.99 -21.52 5.08
CA GLY A 234 -6.01 -20.07 4.90
C GLY A 234 -5.54 -19.67 3.50
N LYS A 235 -6.15 -18.62 2.95
CA LYS A 235 -5.84 -18.13 1.60
C LYS A 235 -5.22 -16.75 1.66
N THR A 236 -4.19 -16.54 0.87
CA THR A 236 -3.62 -15.22 0.62
C THR A 236 -3.45 -15.04 -0.87
N SER A 237 -4.01 -13.95 -1.40
CA SER A 237 -3.91 -13.61 -2.81
C SER A 237 -3.21 -12.26 -2.96
N LEU A 238 -2.23 -12.21 -3.86
CA LEU A 238 -1.65 -10.96 -4.35
C LEU A 238 -2.06 -10.80 -5.81
N VAL A 239 -2.76 -9.72 -6.11
CA VAL A 239 -3.22 -9.37 -7.45
C VAL A 239 -2.49 -8.11 -7.90
N LEU A 240 -1.75 -8.23 -8.99
CA LEU A 240 -0.97 -7.17 -9.60
C LEU A 240 -1.68 -6.72 -10.88
N ASN A 241 -2.35 -5.56 -10.83
CA ASN A 241 -3.11 -5.03 -11.96
C ASN A 241 -2.22 -4.11 -12.79
N VAL A 242 -1.88 -4.51 -14.01
CA VAL A 242 -0.98 -3.77 -14.90
C VAL A 242 -1.78 -2.70 -15.64
N GLY A 243 -1.58 -1.43 -15.27
CA GLY A 243 -2.25 -0.29 -15.92
C GLY A 243 -1.44 0.34 -17.05
N LYS A 244 -0.13 0.10 -17.07
CA LYS A 244 0.80 0.63 -18.09
C LYS A 244 1.98 -0.31 -18.23
N LEU A 245 2.48 -0.45 -19.45
CA LEU A 245 3.69 -1.21 -19.77
C LEU A 245 4.80 -0.24 -20.16
N ASP A 246 5.88 -0.23 -19.37
CA ASP A 246 7.09 0.55 -19.65
C ASP A 246 8.25 -0.40 -20.04
N PRO A 247 9.10 -0.04 -21.02
CA PRO A 247 10.22 -0.87 -21.45
C PRO A 247 11.20 -1.20 -20.31
N LEU A 248 11.94 -2.31 -20.45
CA LEU A 248 12.79 -3.08 -19.50
C LEU A 248 13.67 -2.36 -18.44
N GLU A 249 13.73 -1.04 -18.33
CA GLU A 249 14.62 -0.34 -17.39
C GLU A 249 14.41 -0.77 -15.93
N SER A 250 13.17 -1.08 -15.53
CA SER A 250 12.86 -1.67 -14.23
C SER A 250 11.58 -2.51 -14.30
N ALA A 251 11.43 -3.47 -13.39
CA ALA A 251 10.16 -4.17 -13.23
C ALA A 251 9.07 -3.20 -12.77
N ILE A 252 7.84 -3.42 -13.23
CA ILE A 252 6.65 -2.72 -12.70
C ILE A 252 6.48 -3.06 -11.22
N TYR A 253 6.63 -4.34 -10.87
CA TYR A 253 6.56 -4.85 -9.50
C TYR A 253 7.91 -5.48 -9.11
N SER A 254 8.73 -4.70 -8.42
CA SER A 254 9.90 -5.20 -7.71
C SER A 254 9.46 -5.64 -6.31
N LEU A 255 9.49 -6.94 -6.04
CA LEU A 255 9.07 -7.51 -4.75
C LEU A 255 10.25 -7.83 -3.82
N GLY A 256 11.48 -7.63 -4.30
CA GLY A 256 12.72 -7.88 -3.55
C GLY A 256 12.83 -9.31 -3.05
N THR A 257 13.29 -9.49 -1.80
CA THR A 257 13.25 -10.79 -1.12
C THR A 257 11.82 -11.19 -0.82
N ALA A 258 11.24 -12.02 -1.70
CA ALA A 258 9.86 -12.43 -1.64
C ALA A 258 9.71 -13.82 -0.99
N ARG A 259 8.69 -13.98 -0.14
CA ARG A 259 8.27 -15.27 0.40
C ARG A 259 6.79 -15.49 0.16
N LYS A 260 6.43 -16.60 -0.47
CA LYS A 260 5.04 -17.06 -0.64
C LYS A 260 4.90 -18.52 -0.20
N ASN A 261 3.69 -18.98 0.10
CA ASN A 261 3.50 -20.41 0.34
C ASN A 261 3.74 -21.19 -0.96
N ALA A 262 4.34 -22.38 -0.85
CA ALA A 262 4.57 -23.21 -2.02
C ALA A 262 3.24 -23.64 -2.66
N GLY A 263 3.13 -23.44 -3.98
CA GLY A 263 1.92 -23.77 -4.75
C GLY A 263 0.90 -22.63 -4.88
N ASP A 264 1.02 -21.55 -4.09
CA ASP A 264 0.22 -20.35 -4.29
C ASP A 264 0.70 -19.60 -5.53
N ALA A 265 -0.24 -19.06 -6.32
CA ALA A 265 0.05 -18.26 -7.50
C ALA A 265 -0.23 -16.77 -7.22
N ILE A 266 0.58 -15.91 -7.84
CA ILE A 266 0.33 -14.46 -7.91
C ILE A 266 -0.50 -14.20 -9.16
N THR A 267 -1.62 -13.48 -9.01
CA THR A 267 -2.39 -13.05 -10.18
C THR A 267 -1.73 -11.81 -10.79
N VAL A 268 -1.48 -11.84 -12.09
CA VAL A 268 -1.04 -10.68 -12.87
C VAL A 268 -2.11 -10.39 -13.91
N ASP A 269 -2.79 -9.26 -13.75
CA ASP A 269 -3.95 -8.88 -14.55
C ASP A 269 -3.59 -7.76 -15.52
N PHE A 270 -3.68 -8.04 -16.82
CA PHE A 270 -3.40 -7.08 -17.88
C PHE A 270 -4.67 -6.40 -18.40
N GLY A 271 -5.85 -6.70 -17.84
CA GLY A 271 -7.14 -6.20 -18.33
C GLY A 271 -7.30 -4.67 -18.35
N MET A 272 -6.37 -3.93 -17.73
CA MET A 272 -6.33 -2.47 -17.68
C MET A 272 -5.29 -1.85 -18.61
N VAL A 273 -4.49 -2.66 -19.31
CA VAL A 273 -3.55 -2.17 -20.33
C VAL A 273 -4.33 -1.66 -21.53
N ASP A 274 -3.97 -0.47 -22.02
CA ASP A 274 -4.44 0.01 -23.32
C ASP A 274 -3.67 -0.69 -24.46
N PRO A 275 -4.31 -1.61 -25.22
CA PRO A 275 -3.64 -2.32 -26.29
C PRO A 275 -3.26 -1.41 -27.46
N GLY A 276 -3.96 -0.27 -27.65
CA GLY A 276 -3.73 0.63 -28.77
C GLY A 276 -2.44 1.44 -28.66
N SER A 277 -1.88 1.56 -27.46
CA SER A 277 -0.60 2.22 -27.19
C SER A 277 0.56 1.26 -26.97
N LEU A 278 0.32 -0.05 -27.11
CA LEU A 278 1.33 -1.07 -26.87
C LEU A 278 2.34 -1.17 -28.02
N SER A 279 3.63 -1.05 -27.69
CA SER A 279 4.71 -1.24 -28.65
C SER A 279 5.25 -2.67 -28.64
N ALA A 280 5.83 -3.11 -29.75
CA ALA A 280 6.58 -4.36 -29.76
C ALA A 280 7.84 -4.23 -28.90
N GLY A 281 8.17 -5.26 -28.14
CA GLY A 281 9.30 -5.25 -27.22
C GLY A 281 9.13 -6.19 -26.04
N GLU A 282 10.10 -6.16 -25.15
CA GLU A 282 10.07 -6.90 -23.89
C GLU A 282 9.73 -5.94 -22.74
N TYR A 283 8.93 -6.43 -21.80
CA TYR A 283 8.45 -5.70 -20.64
C TYR A 283 8.68 -6.54 -19.40
N LYS A 284 9.33 -5.96 -18.39
CA LYS A 284 9.60 -6.63 -17.12
C LYS A 284 8.45 -6.34 -16.18
N ILE A 285 7.68 -7.36 -15.83
CA ILE A 285 6.44 -7.18 -15.07
C ILE A 285 6.71 -7.37 -13.58
N VAL A 286 7.24 -8.53 -13.20
CA VAL A 286 7.58 -8.85 -11.81
C VAL A 286 9.07 -9.17 -11.72
N SER A 287 9.72 -8.69 -10.67
CA SER A 287 11.08 -9.09 -10.30
C SER A 287 11.12 -9.49 -8.82
N ILE A 288 11.81 -10.58 -8.53
CA ILE A 288 12.18 -11.02 -7.19
C ILE A 288 13.70 -11.19 -7.12
N ASP A 289 14.24 -11.30 -5.91
CA ASP A 289 15.64 -11.61 -5.72
C ASP A 289 15.95 -13.13 -5.76
N GLU A 290 17.24 -13.48 -5.78
CA GLU A 290 17.70 -14.86 -5.79
C GLU A 290 17.45 -15.62 -4.46
N TRP A 291 17.20 -14.90 -3.36
CA TRP A 291 17.00 -15.45 -2.01
C TRP A 291 15.53 -15.73 -1.70
N SER A 292 14.65 -15.51 -2.68
CA SER A 292 13.21 -15.67 -2.55
C SER A 292 12.80 -17.13 -2.38
N GLU A 293 11.72 -17.34 -1.61
CA GLU A 293 11.24 -18.66 -1.22
C GLU A 293 9.80 -18.92 -1.70
N GLY A 294 9.53 -20.16 -2.10
CA GLY A 294 8.20 -20.59 -2.56
C GLY A 294 7.94 -20.40 -4.06
N PHE A 295 8.94 -19.96 -4.83
CA PHE A 295 8.89 -19.80 -6.29
C PHE A 295 9.56 -20.98 -7.01
N ALA A 296 9.03 -21.35 -8.16
CA ALA A 296 9.64 -22.25 -9.12
C ALA A 296 10.86 -21.59 -9.77
N LYS A 297 11.85 -22.41 -10.13
CA LYS A 297 13.09 -21.95 -10.78
C LYS A 297 12.89 -21.49 -12.23
N SER A 298 11.77 -21.86 -12.85
CA SER A 298 11.43 -21.53 -14.24
C SER A 298 9.99 -21.93 -14.53
N GLY A 299 9.40 -21.34 -15.58
CA GLY A 299 8.04 -21.66 -16.00
C GLY A 299 6.98 -20.92 -15.19
N LEU A 300 5.75 -20.92 -15.67
CA LEU A 300 4.73 -19.95 -15.24
C LEU A 300 3.84 -20.43 -14.08
N SER A 301 4.19 -21.51 -13.37
CA SER A 301 3.33 -22.10 -12.33
C SER A 301 3.06 -21.19 -11.14
N ASP A 302 3.90 -20.19 -10.91
CA ASP A 302 3.75 -19.21 -9.84
C ASP A 302 2.81 -18.05 -10.21
N PHE A 303 2.32 -18.01 -11.45
CA PHE A 303 1.57 -16.88 -11.97
C PHE A 303 0.24 -17.32 -12.60
N ASP A 304 -0.84 -16.70 -12.15
CA ASP A 304 -2.12 -16.69 -12.85
C ASP A 304 -2.17 -15.45 -13.76
N LEU A 305 -1.94 -15.65 -15.06
CA LEU A 305 -1.81 -14.57 -16.03
C LEU A 305 -3.13 -14.31 -16.74
N ARG A 306 -3.70 -13.12 -16.53
CA ARG A 306 -4.94 -12.70 -17.21
C ARG A 306 -4.60 -11.74 -18.35
N ALA A 307 -4.37 -12.33 -19.51
CA ALA A 307 -3.85 -11.64 -20.70
C ALA A 307 -4.84 -11.62 -21.88
N ASP A 308 -6.10 -11.97 -21.65
CA ASP A 308 -7.14 -12.10 -22.69
C ASP A 308 -7.29 -10.83 -23.54
N ILE A 309 -6.97 -9.66 -22.98
CA ILE A 309 -7.00 -8.38 -23.70
C ILE A 309 -6.05 -8.37 -24.91
N PHE A 310 -4.91 -9.07 -24.86
CA PHE A 310 -3.97 -9.13 -25.97
C PHE A 310 -4.50 -10.00 -27.10
N ASP A 311 -5.02 -11.19 -26.77
CA ASP A 311 -5.64 -12.09 -27.75
C ASP A 311 -6.85 -11.45 -28.43
N ALA A 312 -7.69 -10.77 -27.65
CA ALA A 312 -8.86 -10.06 -28.17
C ALA A 312 -8.49 -8.94 -29.17
N ASN A 313 -7.27 -8.41 -29.08
CA ASN A 313 -6.76 -7.35 -29.97
C ASN A 313 -5.74 -7.89 -31.01
N GLY A 314 -5.57 -9.21 -31.12
CA GLY A 314 -4.67 -9.82 -32.11
C GLY A 314 -3.18 -9.56 -31.84
N ILE A 315 -2.82 -9.24 -30.60
CA ILE A 315 -1.45 -8.97 -30.18
C ILE A 315 -0.73 -10.28 -29.92
N GLU A 316 0.25 -10.61 -30.76
CA GLU A 316 1.10 -11.77 -30.54
C GLU A 316 2.06 -11.50 -29.38
N HIS A 317 1.98 -12.37 -28.37
CA HIS A 317 2.72 -12.19 -27.14
C HIS A 317 3.15 -13.52 -26.51
N SER A 318 4.12 -13.46 -25.61
CA SER A 318 4.55 -14.61 -24.82
C SER A 318 5.04 -14.19 -23.45
N PHE A 319 4.86 -15.07 -22.46
CA PHE A 319 5.37 -14.87 -21.11
C PHE A 319 6.52 -15.83 -20.81
N ALA A 320 7.52 -15.34 -20.09
CA ALA A 320 8.63 -16.13 -19.61
C ALA A 320 8.92 -15.82 -18.14
N TRP A 321 9.23 -16.88 -17.38
CA TRP A 321 9.75 -16.81 -16.02
C TRP A 321 11.09 -17.53 -15.95
N ASP A 322 12.14 -16.81 -15.54
CA ASP A 322 13.52 -17.30 -15.46
C ASP A 322 13.98 -17.66 -14.04
N GLY A 323 13.05 -17.62 -13.06
CA GLY A 323 13.35 -17.79 -11.64
C GLY A 323 13.51 -16.48 -10.86
N GLN A 324 13.62 -15.34 -11.55
CA GLN A 324 13.72 -14.01 -10.94
C GLN A 324 12.80 -12.97 -11.58
N ASN A 325 12.61 -13.02 -12.90
CA ASN A 325 11.87 -12.03 -13.67
C ASN A 325 10.74 -12.68 -14.46
N LEU A 326 9.53 -12.10 -14.33
CA LEU A 326 8.41 -12.36 -15.22
C LEU A 326 8.46 -11.33 -16.35
N THR A 327 8.66 -11.81 -17.56
CA THR A 327 8.79 -10.96 -18.76
C THR A 327 7.63 -11.23 -19.71
N LEU A 328 7.01 -10.15 -20.18
CA LEU A 328 6.09 -10.15 -21.31
C LEU A 328 6.87 -9.75 -22.56
N THR A 329 6.81 -10.56 -23.61
CA THR A 329 7.32 -10.20 -24.94
C THR A 329 6.14 -9.94 -25.86
N VAL A 330 6.13 -8.79 -26.52
CA VAL A 330 5.15 -8.40 -27.54
C VAL A 330 5.84 -8.39 -28.89
N VAL A 331 5.33 -9.18 -29.83
CA VAL A 331 5.92 -9.34 -31.16
C VAL A 331 5.33 -8.29 -32.12
N PRO A 332 6.13 -7.70 -33.03
CA PRO A 332 5.59 -6.79 -34.03
C PRO A 332 4.52 -7.48 -34.89
N GLU A 333 3.43 -6.77 -35.20
CA GLU A 333 2.41 -7.30 -36.09
C GLU A 333 3.00 -7.75 -37.45
N PRO A 334 2.49 -8.82 -38.08
CA PRO A 334 3.01 -9.33 -39.35
C PRO A 334 3.13 -8.28 -40.46
N ALA A 335 2.24 -7.29 -40.50
CA ALA A 335 2.28 -6.19 -41.46
C ALA A 335 3.49 -5.26 -41.25
N ALA A 336 3.90 -5.03 -39.99
CA ALA A 336 5.11 -4.25 -39.67
C ALA A 336 6.38 -4.98 -40.14
N PHE A 337 6.44 -6.30 -39.94
CA PHE A 337 7.49 -7.14 -40.52
C PHE A 337 7.51 -7.05 -42.05
N ALA A 338 6.36 -7.24 -42.69
CA ALA A 338 6.25 -7.17 -44.15
C ALA A 338 6.65 -5.80 -44.72
N ALA A 339 6.29 -4.71 -44.05
CA ALA A 339 6.69 -3.35 -44.42
C ALA A 339 8.20 -3.14 -44.30
N ALA A 340 8.83 -3.62 -43.22
CA ALA A 340 10.29 -3.57 -43.05
C ALA A 340 11.03 -4.33 -44.16
N PHE A 341 10.57 -5.55 -44.48
CA PHE A 341 11.13 -6.33 -45.58
C PHE A 341 10.86 -5.68 -46.96
N GLY A 342 9.68 -5.12 -47.17
CA GLY A 342 9.34 -4.38 -48.39
C GLY A 342 10.20 -3.14 -48.60
N ALA A 343 10.45 -2.36 -47.54
CA ALA A 343 11.34 -1.21 -47.57
C ALA A 343 12.80 -1.62 -47.86
N LEU A 344 13.28 -2.70 -47.23
CA LEU A 344 14.62 -3.25 -47.51
C LEU A 344 14.75 -3.68 -48.97
N ALA A 345 13.74 -4.35 -49.52
CA ALA A 345 13.71 -4.76 -50.92
C ALA A 345 13.77 -3.55 -51.87
N LEU A 346 13.05 -2.46 -51.56
CA LEU A 346 13.10 -1.21 -52.33
C LEU A 346 14.49 -0.56 -52.29
N VAL A 347 15.16 -0.52 -51.12
CA VAL A 347 16.52 0.02 -50.98
C VAL A 347 17.53 -0.82 -51.77
N LEU A 348 17.43 -2.14 -51.71
CA LEU A 348 18.29 -3.05 -52.49
C LEU A 348 18.05 -2.90 -54.00
N ALA A 349 16.80 -2.75 -54.43
CA ALA A 349 16.46 -2.48 -55.83
C ALA A 349 17.03 -1.13 -56.31
N ALA A 350 16.91 -0.07 -55.51
CA ALA A 350 17.48 1.24 -55.82
C ALA A 350 19.02 1.20 -55.91
N ARG A 351 19.69 0.49 -54.99
CA ARG A 351 21.15 0.27 -55.04
C ARG A 351 21.59 -0.52 -56.27
N ARG A 352 20.82 -1.53 -56.69
CA ARG A 352 21.11 -2.29 -57.91
C ARG A 352 21.01 -1.41 -59.16
N ARG A 353 20.02 -0.50 -59.20
CA ARG A 353 19.85 0.44 -60.31
C ARG A 353 20.98 1.47 -60.41
N MET A 354 21.55 1.90 -59.28
CA MET A 354 22.70 2.83 -59.26
C MET A 354 24.03 2.18 -59.67
N LYS A 355 24.17 0.85 -59.63
CA LYS A 355 25.36 0.13 -60.12
C LYS A 355 25.33 -0.19 -61.62
N GLN A 356 24.21 0.08 -62.30
CA GLN A 356 24.04 -0.16 -63.74
C GLN A 356 24.15 1.12 -64.60
N PHE A 357 24.59 2.23 -64.00
CA PHE A 357 24.94 3.47 -64.70
C PHE A 357 26.44 3.69 -64.68
#